data_AF-A0A6N3EG97-F1
#
_entry.id   AF-A0A6N3EG97-F1
#
_cell.length_a   1.000
_cell.length_b   1.000
_cell.length_c   1.000
_cell.angle_alpha   90.00
_cell.angle_beta   90.00
_cell.angle_gamma   90.00
#
_symmetry.space_group_name_H-M   'P 1'
#
loop_
_entity.id
_entity.type
_entity.pdbx_description
1 polymer ?
#
loop_
_entity_poly.entity_id
_entity_poly.type
_entity_poly.pdbx_seq_one_letter_code
_entity_poly.pdbx_strand_id
1 'polypeptide(L)'
;MESIRIKPHHLLDILKLHGKGIEVFVKDMEFGHDFYKIANEIINLEVSEVTFTRDCDDICEPCKHRANNECSDYVSFLDNYSKDKLNKEIDDRLLKILGIKEEESYKLEDIFNLLMKKLSYSLFEEVWEYANEEELQFRFAFTIMGTYKVLEKYKYKDV
;
A
#
# COMPACT_ATOMS: atom_id res chain seq x y z
N MET A 1 -3.46 2.75 20.26
CA MET A 1 -2.68 3.21 19.09
C MET A 1 -2.00 1.98 18.56
N GLU A 2 -2.51 1.48 17.44
CA GLU A 2 -2.05 0.23 16.85
C GLU A 2 -0.83 0.47 15.95
N SER A 3 0.05 -0.52 15.92
CA SER A 3 1.14 -0.63 14.97
C SER A 3 0.82 -1.78 14.04
N ILE A 4 1.07 -1.61 12.75
CA ILE A 4 0.80 -2.64 11.74
C ILE A 4 2.07 -2.94 10.93
N ARG A 5 2.16 -4.18 10.45
CA ARG A 5 3.12 -4.60 9.43
C ARG A 5 2.44 -4.53 8.06
N ILE A 6 3.03 -3.82 7.11
CA ILE A 6 2.41 -3.58 5.79
C ILE A 6 3.42 -3.65 4.64
N LYS A 7 3.00 -4.22 3.51
CA LYS A 7 3.78 -4.11 2.26
C LYS A 7 3.69 -2.68 1.71
N PRO A 8 4.80 -2.09 1.22
CA PRO A 8 4.77 -0.71 0.74
C PRO A 8 3.79 -0.51 -0.42
N HIS A 9 3.65 -1.46 -1.35
CA HIS A 9 2.64 -1.33 -2.41
C HIS A 9 1.21 -1.36 -1.88
N HIS A 10 0.91 -2.12 -0.82
CA HIS A 10 -0.43 -2.14 -0.22
C HIS A 10 -0.81 -0.79 0.37
N LEU A 11 0.13 -0.09 1.02
CA LEU A 11 -0.11 1.27 1.51
C LEU A 11 -0.48 2.20 0.34
N LEU A 12 0.26 2.13 -0.77
CA LEU A 12 -0.03 2.92 -1.96
C LEU A 12 -1.36 2.54 -2.61
N ASP A 13 -1.74 1.25 -2.62
CA ASP A 13 -3.03 0.80 -3.13
C ASP A 13 -4.20 1.31 -2.28
N ILE A 14 -4.06 1.34 -0.95
CA ILE A 14 -5.05 1.94 -0.04
C ILE A 14 -5.21 3.43 -0.35
N LEU A 15 -4.10 4.17 -0.42
CA LEU A 15 -4.11 5.60 -0.73
C LEU A 15 -4.72 5.89 -2.10
N LYS A 16 -4.36 5.10 -3.12
CA LYS A 16 -4.94 5.18 -4.46
C LYS A 16 -6.46 5.01 -4.43
N LEU A 17 -6.97 3.99 -3.75
CA LEU A 17 -8.41 3.74 -3.66
C LEU A 17 -9.13 4.85 -2.87
N HIS A 18 -8.51 5.34 -1.80
CA HIS A 18 -9.03 6.48 -1.05
C HIS A 18 -9.07 7.78 -1.88
N GLY A 19 -8.02 8.03 -2.66
CA GLY A 19 -7.95 9.14 -3.60
C GLY A 19 -9.02 9.07 -4.69
N LYS A 20 -9.39 7.86 -5.13
CA LYS A 20 -10.51 7.61 -6.06
C LYS A 20 -11.88 7.97 -5.46
N GLY A 21 -11.95 8.17 -4.14
CA GLY A 21 -13.19 8.53 -3.42
C GLY A 21 -13.76 7.41 -2.56
N ILE A 22 -13.00 6.34 -2.29
CA ILE A 22 -13.42 5.34 -1.29
C ILE A 22 -13.14 5.91 0.11
N GLU A 23 -14.21 6.31 0.78
CA GLU A 23 -14.15 6.86 2.15
C GLU A 23 -14.43 5.79 3.22
N VAL A 24 -15.07 4.68 2.85
CA VAL A 24 -15.33 3.53 3.71
C VAL A 24 -15.04 2.25 2.93
N PHE A 25 -14.08 1.47 3.41
CA PHE A 25 -13.70 0.20 2.82
C PHE A 25 -14.59 -0.91 3.40
N VAL A 26 -15.57 -1.36 2.62
CA VAL A 26 -16.53 -2.41 3.04
C VAL A 26 -15.95 -3.78 2.71
N LYS A 27 -15.91 -4.68 3.69
CA LYS A 27 -15.36 -6.03 3.56
C LYS A 27 -15.99 -6.78 2.38
N ASP A 28 -15.14 -7.23 1.46
CA ASP A 28 -15.49 -8.27 0.50
C ASP A 28 -15.27 -9.65 1.14
N MET A 29 -16.30 -10.49 1.13
CA MET A 29 -16.31 -11.80 1.79
C MET A 29 -15.60 -12.89 0.96
N GLU A 30 -15.23 -12.64 -0.30
CA GLU A 30 -14.70 -13.67 -1.21
C GLU A 30 -13.21 -14.04 -1.02
N PHE A 31 -12.39 -13.09 -0.56
CA PHE A 31 -10.92 -13.25 -0.53
C PHE A 31 -10.36 -13.50 0.87
N GLY A 32 -11.11 -13.14 1.92
CA GLY A 32 -10.71 -13.35 3.31
C GLY A 32 -9.51 -12.50 3.79
N HIS A 33 -8.96 -11.63 2.92
CA HIS A 33 -7.90 -10.69 3.29
C HIS A 33 -8.45 -9.51 4.11
N ASP A 34 -7.64 -8.96 5.01
CA ASP A 34 -8.03 -7.86 5.90
C ASP A 34 -7.73 -6.47 5.30
N PHE A 35 -7.59 -6.40 3.97
CA PHE A 35 -7.33 -5.16 3.23
C PHE A 35 -8.30 -4.04 3.64
N TYR A 36 -9.60 -4.34 3.70
CA TYR A 36 -10.63 -3.35 4.03
C TYR A 36 -10.55 -2.86 5.48
N LYS A 37 -10.23 -3.76 6.42
CA LYS A 37 -10.07 -3.41 7.83
C LYS A 37 -8.88 -2.47 8.00
N ILE A 38 -7.70 -2.91 7.54
CA ILE A 38 -6.45 -2.14 7.61
C ILE A 38 -6.58 -0.80 6.87
N ALA A 39 -7.26 -0.78 5.71
CA ALA A 39 -7.53 0.44 4.97
C ALA A 39 -8.35 1.45 5.78
N ASN A 40 -9.42 1.02 6.47
CA ASN A 40 -10.21 1.89 7.34
C ASN A 40 -9.36 2.42 8.52
N GLU A 41 -8.60 1.56 9.17
CA GLU A 41 -7.75 1.95 10.31
C GLU A 41 -6.70 3.00 9.90
N ILE A 42 -6.10 2.84 8.72
CA ILE A 42 -5.15 3.80 8.15
C ILE A 42 -5.83 5.15 7.84
N ILE A 43 -6.93 5.17 7.08
CA ILE A 43 -7.55 6.44 6.64
C ILE A 43 -8.28 7.18 7.76
N ASN A 44 -8.63 6.49 8.86
CA ASN A 44 -9.23 7.05 10.07
C ASN A 44 -8.20 7.43 11.14
N LEU A 45 -6.91 7.26 10.85
CA LEU A 45 -5.80 7.62 11.73
C LEU A 45 -5.77 6.84 13.06
N GLU A 46 -6.25 5.59 13.02
CA GLU A 46 -6.28 4.64 14.15
C GLU A 46 -4.94 3.91 14.29
N VAL A 47 -4.20 3.80 13.18
CA VAL A 47 -2.80 3.36 13.13
C VAL A 47 -1.87 4.54 13.40
N SER A 48 -0.91 4.36 14.31
CA SER A 48 0.10 5.37 14.61
C SER A 48 1.46 5.08 14.00
N GLU A 49 1.82 3.80 13.91
CA GLU A 49 3.13 3.36 13.45
C GLU A 49 2.99 2.23 12.44
N VAL A 50 3.95 2.13 11.54
CA VAL A 50 4.03 1.07 10.53
C VAL A 50 5.44 0.50 10.47
N THR A 51 5.52 -0.80 10.24
CA THR A 51 6.74 -1.49 9.85
C THR A 51 6.57 -2.08 8.45
N PHE A 52 7.54 -1.84 7.59
CA PHE A 52 7.48 -2.32 6.21
C PHE A 52 8.09 -3.72 6.06
N THR A 53 7.50 -4.48 5.15
CA THR A 53 7.90 -5.86 4.81
C THR A 53 7.69 -6.14 3.32
N ARG A 54 8.49 -7.02 2.75
CA ARG A 54 8.26 -7.65 1.43
C ARG A 54 7.53 -8.99 1.53
N ASP A 55 7.61 -9.64 2.69
CA ASP A 55 6.89 -10.86 3.02
C ASP A 55 5.44 -10.58 3.43
N CYS A 56 4.68 -11.64 3.75
CA CYS A 56 3.31 -11.55 4.24
C CYS A 56 3.16 -10.47 5.34
N ASP A 57 2.16 -9.62 5.19
CA ASP A 57 1.82 -8.53 6.09
C ASP A 57 0.44 -8.74 6.73
N ASP A 58 -0.02 -7.78 7.53
CA ASP A 58 -1.27 -7.93 8.31
C ASP A 58 -2.51 -8.00 7.39
N ILE A 59 -2.42 -7.47 6.17
CA ILE A 59 -3.46 -7.61 5.14
C ILE A 59 -3.50 -9.04 4.59
N CYS A 60 -2.33 -9.62 4.32
CA CYS A 60 -2.20 -10.95 3.75
C CYS A 60 -2.36 -12.08 4.77
N GLU A 61 -2.19 -11.81 6.07
CA GLU A 61 -2.18 -12.84 7.11
C GLU A 61 -3.41 -13.78 7.06
N PRO A 62 -4.65 -13.28 6.93
CA PRO A 62 -5.85 -14.12 6.83
C PRO A 62 -6.19 -14.58 5.40
N CYS A 63 -5.40 -14.22 4.40
CA CYS A 63 -5.71 -14.49 2.99
C CYS A 63 -5.69 -16.00 2.67
N LYS A 64 -6.69 -16.48 1.92
CA LYS A 64 -6.78 -17.88 1.47
C LYS A 64 -5.62 -18.33 0.57
N HIS A 65 -4.93 -17.39 -0.07
CA HIS A 65 -3.78 -17.64 -0.94
C HIS A 65 -2.45 -17.61 -0.19
N ARG A 66 -2.45 -17.43 1.14
CA ARG A 66 -1.23 -17.49 1.94
C ARG A 66 -0.79 -18.94 2.12
N ALA A 67 0.44 -19.26 1.70
CA ALA A 67 1.09 -20.53 1.94
C ALA A 67 2.55 -20.30 2.36
N ASN A 68 2.97 -20.86 3.50
CA ASN A 68 4.34 -20.71 4.02
C ASN A 68 4.87 -19.26 4.09
N ASN A 69 4.02 -18.31 4.50
CA ASN A 69 4.31 -16.86 4.50
C ASN A 69 4.52 -16.20 3.12
N GLU A 70 4.13 -16.87 2.04
CA GLU A 70 4.17 -16.34 0.67
C GLU A 70 2.79 -16.38 0.02
N CYS A 71 2.62 -15.60 -1.04
CA CYS A 71 1.43 -15.66 -1.88
C CYS A 71 1.52 -16.83 -2.89
N SER A 72 0.59 -17.77 -2.82
CA SER A 72 0.51 -18.91 -3.76
C SER A 72 -0.26 -18.58 -5.06
N ASP A 73 -0.62 -17.31 -5.28
CA ASP A 73 -1.38 -16.84 -6.44
C ASP A 73 -0.46 -16.50 -7.63
N TYR A 74 -1.05 -16.41 -8.81
CA TYR A 74 -0.34 -16.18 -10.07
C TYR A 74 -0.96 -15.04 -10.88
N VAL A 75 -0.13 -14.34 -11.65
CA VAL A 75 -0.59 -13.29 -12.57
C VAL A 75 -0.73 -13.85 -13.99
N SER A 76 -1.96 -13.95 -14.48
CA SER A 76 -2.26 -14.57 -15.77
C SER A 76 -1.73 -13.79 -16.98
N PHE A 77 -1.63 -12.47 -16.88
CA PHE A 77 -1.12 -11.62 -17.97
C PHE A 77 0.39 -11.74 -18.19
N LEU A 78 1.11 -12.37 -17.25
CA LEU A 78 2.55 -12.60 -17.32
C LEU A 78 2.85 -14.11 -17.28
N ASP A 79 2.18 -14.88 -18.14
CA ASP A 79 2.39 -16.33 -18.28
C ASP A 79 2.34 -17.11 -16.95
N ASN A 80 1.35 -16.77 -16.11
CA ASN A 80 1.21 -17.31 -14.74
C ASN A 80 2.46 -17.13 -13.87
N TYR A 81 3.16 -15.99 -14.00
CA TYR A 81 4.25 -15.63 -13.11
C TYR A 81 3.76 -15.55 -11.66
N SER A 82 4.66 -15.85 -10.72
CA SER A 82 4.32 -15.81 -9.29
C SER A 82 3.98 -14.38 -8.87
N LYS A 83 2.79 -14.19 -8.32
CA LYS A 83 2.35 -12.90 -7.80
C LYS A 83 3.19 -12.46 -6.60
N ASP A 84 3.66 -13.41 -5.79
CA ASP A 84 4.58 -13.14 -4.69
C ASP A 84 5.88 -12.49 -5.19
N LYS A 85 6.51 -13.09 -6.22
CA LYS A 85 7.74 -12.55 -6.82
C LYS A 85 7.52 -11.16 -7.40
N LEU A 86 6.47 -10.98 -8.19
CA LEU A 86 6.15 -9.69 -8.79
C LEU A 86 5.95 -8.61 -7.71
N ASN A 87 5.18 -8.92 -6.67
CA ASN A 87 4.92 -7.97 -5.59
C ASN A 87 6.20 -7.65 -4.80
N LYS A 88 7.07 -8.64 -4.55
CA LYS A 88 8.38 -8.42 -3.92
C LYS A 88 9.28 -7.51 -4.77
N GLU A 89 9.29 -7.67 -6.09
CA GLU A 89 10.04 -6.79 -7.02
C GLU A 89 9.49 -5.35 -7.03
N ILE A 90 8.17 -5.18 -6.94
CA ILE A 90 7.52 -3.87 -6.77
C ILE A 90 7.92 -3.24 -5.43
N ASP A 91 7.84 -4.01 -4.35
CA ASP A 91 8.16 -3.55 -3.00
C ASP A 91 9.65 -3.19 -2.85
N ASP A 92 10.55 -3.96 -3.45
CA ASP A 92 12.00 -3.69 -3.50
C ASP A 92 12.29 -2.31 -4.10
N ARG A 93 11.63 -1.99 -5.22
CA ARG A 93 11.78 -0.69 -5.88
C ARG A 93 11.24 0.44 -5.01
N LEU A 94 10.06 0.26 -4.41
CA LEU A 94 9.46 1.26 -3.52
C LEU A 94 10.36 1.55 -2.32
N LEU A 95 10.83 0.53 -1.60
CA LEU A 95 11.70 0.70 -0.43
C LEU A 95 12.99 1.44 -0.81
N LYS A 96 13.60 1.06 -1.93
CA LYS A 96 14.82 1.69 -2.44
C LYS A 96 14.62 3.17 -2.79
N ILE A 97 13.54 3.50 -3.52
CA ILE A 97 13.26 4.88 -3.95
C ILE A 97 12.89 5.78 -2.76
N LEU A 98 12.09 5.24 -1.83
CA LEU A 98 11.66 5.96 -0.63
C LEU A 98 12.76 6.06 0.42
N GLY A 99 13.78 5.19 0.38
CA GLY A 99 14.83 5.12 1.38
C GLY A 99 14.35 4.55 2.72
N ILE A 100 13.34 3.67 2.66
CA ILE A 100 12.74 2.99 3.82
C ILE A 100 13.44 1.65 4.02
N LYS A 101 13.69 1.30 5.27
CA LYS A 101 14.22 -0.02 5.64
C LYS A 101 13.12 -0.89 6.23
N GLU A 102 13.19 -2.18 5.97
CA GLU A 102 12.30 -3.14 6.60
C GLU A 102 12.62 -3.31 8.09
N GLU A 103 11.63 -3.82 8.82
CA GLU A 103 11.70 -4.11 10.27
C GLU A 103 11.97 -2.90 11.19
N GLU A 104 12.17 -1.70 10.62
CA GLU A 104 12.16 -0.44 11.35
C GLU A 104 10.70 0.04 11.54
N SER A 105 10.39 0.61 12.72
CA SER A 105 9.11 1.26 12.99
C SER A 105 9.17 2.72 12.58
N TYR A 106 8.16 3.16 11.85
CA TYR A 106 7.99 4.55 11.40
C TYR A 106 6.64 5.09 11.86
N LYS A 107 6.59 6.35 12.27
CA LYS A 107 5.30 7.03 12.44
C LYS A 107 4.61 7.12 11.08
N LEU A 108 3.34 6.75 11.05
CA LEU A 108 2.58 6.72 9.80
C LEU A 108 2.44 8.13 9.18
N GLU A 109 2.32 9.17 10.01
CA GLU A 109 2.33 10.56 9.54
C GLU A 109 3.64 10.95 8.84
N ASP A 110 4.80 10.52 9.36
CA ASP A 110 6.10 10.79 8.74
C ASP A 110 6.22 10.10 7.37
N ILE A 111 5.64 8.90 7.23
CA ILE A 111 5.54 8.20 5.96
C ILE A 111 4.69 8.98 4.96
N PHE A 112 3.51 9.49 5.34
CA PHE A 112 2.70 10.29 4.42
C PHE A 112 3.42 11.57 3.97
N ASN A 113 4.12 12.24 4.89
CA ASN A 113 4.94 13.40 4.56
C ASN A 113 6.12 13.05 3.61
N LEU A 114 6.74 11.87 3.78
CA LEU A 114 7.76 11.36 2.87
C LEU A 114 7.17 11.07 1.49
N LEU A 115 6.02 10.40 1.43
CA LEU A 115 5.32 10.11 0.18
C LEU A 115 5.00 11.40 -0.58
N MET A 116 4.45 12.42 0.06
CA MET A 116 4.19 13.71 -0.61
C MET A 116 5.43 14.39 -1.20
N LYS A 117 6.62 14.13 -0.65
CA LYS A 117 7.89 14.66 -1.19
C LYS A 117 8.46 13.82 -2.33
N LYS A 118 8.12 12.53 -2.38
CA LYS A 118 8.75 11.53 -3.26
C LYS A 118 7.86 11.07 -4.41
N LEU A 119 6.54 11.14 -4.27
CA LEU A 119 5.59 10.74 -5.31
C LEU A 119 5.78 11.62 -6.55
N SER A 120 6.17 11.00 -7.64
CA SER A 120 6.32 11.59 -8.97
C SER A 120 5.85 10.59 -10.02
N TYR A 121 5.48 11.04 -11.21
CA TYR A 121 5.08 10.13 -12.29
C TYR A 121 6.20 9.11 -12.60
N SER A 122 7.45 9.57 -12.62
CA SER A 122 8.63 8.73 -12.85
C SER A 122 8.82 7.62 -11.81
N LEU A 123 8.39 7.84 -10.55
CA LEU A 123 8.40 6.78 -9.53
C LEU A 123 7.44 5.67 -9.93
N PHE A 124 6.25 6.00 -10.42
CA PHE A 124 5.27 4.98 -10.84
C PHE A 124 5.74 4.23 -12.07
N GLU A 125 6.36 4.92 -13.04
CA GLU A 125 6.99 4.29 -14.20
C GLU A 125 8.09 3.29 -13.79
N GLU A 126 8.95 3.65 -12.83
CA GLU A 126 10.01 2.77 -12.36
C GLU A 126 9.47 1.56 -11.59
N VAL A 127 8.45 1.75 -10.75
CA VAL A 127 7.91 0.73 -9.86
C VAL A 127 6.95 -0.25 -10.56
N TRP A 128 6.11 0.22 -11.49
CA TRP A 128 5.11 -0.61 -12.18
C TRP A 128 5.46 -0.78 -13.67
N GLU A 129 6.60 -1.39 -13.96
CA GLU A 129 7.13 -1.53 -15.34
C GLU A 129 6.19 -2.25 -16.35
N TYR A 130 5.26 -3.07 -15.85
CA TYR A 130 4.28 -3.80 -16.68
C TYR A 130 2.94 -3.07 -16.82
N ALA A 131 2.74 -1.96 -16.11
CA ALA A 131 1.51 -1.19 -16.19
C ALA A 131 1.46 -0.40 -17.50
N ASN A 132 0.26 -0.29 -18.07
CA ASN A 132 0.04 0.60 -19.22
C ASN A 132 -0.07 2.06 -18.75
N GLU A 133 -0.01 2.99 -19.71
CA GLU A 133 -0.06 4.44 -19.45
C GLU A 133 -1.30 4.87 -18.65
N GLU A 134 -2.48 4.31 -18.95
CA GLU A 134 -3.71 4.64 -18.22
C GLU A 134 -3.61 4.18 -16.75
N GLU A 135 -3.09 2.99 -16.50
CA GLU A 135 -2.88 2.48 -15.15
C GLU A 135 -1.84 3.32 -14.38
N LEU A 136 -0.74 3.73 -15.02
CA LEU A 136 0.28 4.58 -14.42
C LEU A 136 -0.29 5.94 -14.03
N GLN A 137 -1.01 6.60 -14.95
CA GLN A 137 -1.69 7.87 -14.68
C GLN A 137 -2.68 7.74 -13.53
N PHE A 138 -3.47 6.66 -13.53
CA PHE A 138 -4.43 6.38 -12.48
C PHE A 138 -3.76 6.19 -11.12
N ARG A 139 -2.74 5.34 -11.04
CA ARG A 139 -1.96 5.09 -9.82
C ARG A 139 -1.35 6.38 -9.30
N PHE A 140 -0.68 7.15 -10.16
CA PHE A 140 -0.05 8.40 -9.80
C PHE A 140 -1.05 9.43 -9.25
N ALA A 141 -2.07 9.77 -10.04
CA ALA A 141 -3.01 10.84 -9.70
C ALA A 141 -3.76 10.54 -8.39
N PHE A 142 -4.30 9.32 -8.26
CA PHE A 142 -5.11 8.99 -7.09
C PHE A 142 -4.28 8.68 -5.85
N THR A 143 -3.05 8.18 -5.97
CA THR A 143 -2.18 8.04 -4.79
C THR A 143 -1.84 9.40 -4.21
N ILE A 144 -1.54 10.41 -5.04
CA ILE A 144 -1.31 11.79 -4.57
C ILE A 144 -2.55 12.32 -3.86
N MET A 145 -3.73 12.21 -4.49
CA MET A 145 -4.98 12.69 -3.90
C MET A 145 -5.28 12.01 -2.55
N GLY A 146 -5.12 10.69 -2.47
CA GLY A 146 -5.34 9.95 -1.23
C GLY A 146 -4.35 10.33 -0.13
N THR A 147 -3.07 10.49 -0.46
CA THR A 147 -2.04 10.92 0.49
C THR A 147 -2.36 12.32 1.03
N TYR A 148 -2.78 13.24 0.16
CA TYR A 148 -3.19 14.58 0.55
C TYR A 148 -4.38 14.57 1.52
N LYS A 149 -5.44 13.80 1.20
CA LYS A 149 -6.63 13.69 2.06
C LYS A 149 -6.29 13.21 3.47
N VAL A 150 -5.42 12.19 3.58
CA VAL A 150 -5.03 11.65 4.89
C VAL A 150 -4.21 12.68 5.68
N LEU A 151 -3.25 13.37 5.04
CA LEU A 151 -2.50 14.45 5.68
C LEU A 151 -3.38 15.64 6.09
N GLU A 152 -4.43 15.94 5.32
CA GLU A 152 -5.40 16.96 5.69
C GLU A 152 -6.11 16.58 6.99
N LYS A 153 -6.51 15.32 7.17
CA LYS A 153 -7.10 14.84 8.44
C LYS A 153 -6.14 14.99 9.62
N TYR A 154 -4.84 14.74 9.45
CA TYR A 154 -3.85 14.95 10.52
C TYR A 154 -3.80 16.39 11.03
N LYS A 155 -3.95 17.39 10.14
CA LYS A 155 -3.93 18.81 10.52
C LYS A 155 -5.06 19.21 11.48
N TYR A 156 -6.16 18.47 11.46
CA TYR A 156 -7.36 18.74 12.26
C TYR A 156 -7.59 17.70 13.37
N LYS A 157 -6.65 16.77 13.58
CA LYS A 157 -6.81 15.67 14.56
C LYS A 157 -6.87 16.17 16.01
N ASP A 158 -6.25 17.30 16.30
CA ASP A 158 -6.13 17.88 17.64
C ASP A 158 -6.95 19.18 17.84
N VAL A 159 -7.90 19.48 16.93
CA VAL A 159 -8.80 20.65 17.01
C VAL A 159 -10.15 20.28 17.60
#